data_AF-A0A260ZIS2-F1
#
_entry.id   AF-A0A260ZIS2-F1
#
_cell.length_a   1.000
_cell.length_b   1.000
_cell.length_c   1.000
_cell.angle_alpha   90.00
_cell.angle_beta   90.00
_cell.angle_gamma   90.00
#
_symmetry.space_group_name_H-M   'P 1'
#
loop_
_entity.id
_entity.type
_entity.pdbx_description
1 polymer ?
#
loop_
_entity_poly.entity_id
_entity_poly.type
_entity_poly.pdbx_seq_one_letter_code
_entity_poly.pdbx_strand_id
1 'polypeptide(L)'
;MISYCITAVLVLKTCRIVYKCKNFHINMNILFIGLLIQWFEAFLAKVLVIPYQVGFLKIDDSKTVYISWWTSEIDEMIHVSNFFTILPLFLPGLLIWHYVYSMFIGVTCVSIERVLATYYIRDYERTPRTHIGMGLLCSVHCISFPFAYLMVNNRIPFIIADSFCIICVVFVCVKSITHLYRSNIQCSFMEERVYQMVTDGQKTEK
;
A
#
# COMPACT_ATOMS: atom_id res chain seq x y z
N MET A 1 -2.11 18.26 -13.07
CA MET A 1 -2.57 19.08 -11.92
C MET A 1 -4.05 18.84 -11.61
N ILE A 2 -4.96 19.09 -12.56
CA ILE A 2 -6.41 18.82 -12.38
C ILE A 2 -6.70 17.36 -11.97
N SER A 3 -6.04 16.39 -12.60
CA SER A 3 -6.15 14.97 -12.24
C SER A 3 -5.80 14.69 -10.78
N TYR A 4 -4.73 15.27 -10.25
CA TYR A 4 -4.33 15.12 -8.85
C TYR A 4 -5.36 15.71 -7.89
N CYS A 5 -5.94 16.87 -8.19
CA CYS A 5 -7.00 17.47 -7.37
C CYS A 5 -8.25 16.57 -7.34
N ILE A 6 -8.62 15.97 -8.47
CA ILE A 6 -9.71 15.01 -8.55
C ILE A 6 -9.39 13.78 -7.68
N THR A 7 -8.18 13.22 -7.80
CA THR A 7 -7.75 12.08 -6.98
C THR A 7 -7.76 12.41 -5.49
N ALA A 8 -7.33 13.61 -5.08
CA ALA A 8 -7.39 14.05 -3.69
C ALA A 8 -8.82 14.05 -3.14
N VAL A 9 -9.78 14.57 -3.92
CA VAL A 9 -11.20 14.55 -3.54
C VAL A 9 -11.73 13.11 -3.44
N LEU A 10 -11.34 12.23 -4.38
CA LEU A 10 -11.72 10.82 -4.34
C LEU A 10 -11.16 10.13 -3.10
N VAL A 11 -9.87 10.34 -2.77
CA VAL A 11 -9.23 9.79 -1.57
C VAL A 11 -9.97 10.21 -0.30
N LEU A 12 -10.27 11.51 -0.14
CA LEU A 12 -11.00 11.99 1.03
C LEU A 12 -12.42 11.41 1.13
N LYS A 13 -13.13 11.30 0.00
CA LYS A 13 -14.45 10.65 -0.05
C LYS A 13 -14.35 9.18 0.34
N THR A 14 -13.35 8.45 -0.17
CA THR A 14 -13.12 7.04 0.17
C THR A 14 -12.83 6.90 1.67
N CYS A 15 -11.95 7.72 2.25
CA CYS A 15 -11.69 7.72 3.69
C CYS A 15 -12.97 7.94 4.50
N ARG A 16 -13.84 8.87 4.08
CA ARG A 16 -15.12 9.13 4.74
C ARG A 16 -16.07 7.94 4.66
N ILE A 17 -16.12 7.24 3.52
CA ILE A 17 -16.94 6.03 3.33
C ILE A 17 -16.41 4.91 4.22
N VAL A 18 -15.10 4.64 4.18
CA VAL A 18 -14.46 3.59 4.99
C VAL A 18 -14.69 3.84 6.48
N TYR A 19 -14.51 5.09 6.94
CA TYR A 19 -14.77 5.45 8.34
C TYR A 19 -16.21 5.19 8.78
N LYS A 20 -17.19 5.46 7.91
CA LYS A 20 -18.61 5.20 8.19
C LYS A 20 -19.03 3.73 8.02
N CYS A 21 -18.21 2.93 7.34
CA CYS A 21 -18.50 1.53 7.08
C CYS A 21 -18.40 0.71 8.37
N LYS A 22 -19.55 0.19 8.84
CA LYS A 22 -19.62 -0.68 10.02
C LYS A 22 -19.31 -2.16 9.71
N ASN A 23 -19.29 -2.53 8.42
CA ASN A 23 -19.02 -3.92 8.00
C ASN A 23 -17.56 -4.32 8.21
N PHE A 24 -16.67 -3.34 8.35
CA PHE A 24 -15.25 -3.58 8.63
C PHE A 24 -14.96 -3.37 10.11
N HIS A 25 -14.15 -4.27 10.67
CA HIS A 25 -13.58 -4.06 11.99
C HIS A 25 -12.81 -2.74 12.01
N ILE A 26 -12.87 -2.05 13.14
CA ILE A 26 -12.21 -0.74 13.35
C ILE A 26 -10.71 -0.81 12.99
N ASN A 27 -10.05 -1.94 13.26
CA ASN A 27 -8.65 -2.21 12.94
C ASN A 27 -8.36 -2.08 11.44
N MET A 28 -9.22 -2.69 10.60
CA MET A 28 -9.11 -2.58 9.16
C MET A 28 -9.40 -1.16 8.69
N ASN A 29 -10.41 -0.47 9.25
CA ASN A 29 -10.69 0.91 8.87
C ASN A 29 -9.49 1.84 9.13
N ILE A 30 -8.80 1.67 10.27
CA ILE A 30 -7.58 2.42 10.60
C ILE A 30 -6.49 2.17 9.55
N LEU A 31 -6.24 0.90 9.20
CA LEU A 31 -5.23 0.54 8.20
C LEU A 31 -5.55 1.15 6.83
N PHE A 32 -6.78 1.00 6.34
CA PHE A 32 -7.16 1.55 5.03
C PHE A 32 -7.07 3.06 4.99
N ILE A 33 -7.57 3.76 6.02
CA ILE A 33 -7.50 5.22 6.07
C ILE A 33 -6.03 5.68 6.13
N GLY A 34 -5.20 5.02 6.93
CA GLY A 34 -3.76 5.31 7.02
C GLY A 34 -3.06 5.18 5.66
N LEU A 35 -3.28 4.06 4.96
CA LEU A 35 -2.71 3.83 3.63
C LEU A 35 -3.24 4.82 2.59
N LEU A 36 -4.53 5.15 2.60
CA LEU A 36 -5.10 6.12 1.67
C LEU A 36 -4.54 7.53 1.88
N ILE A 37 -4.29 7.94 3.12
CA ILE A 37 -3.72 9.26 3.44
C ILE A 37 -2.26 9.37 2.98
N GLN A 38 -1.49 8.27 2.90
CA GLN A 38 -0.12 8.28 2.36
C GLN A 38 -0.05 8.81 0.92
N TRP A 39 -1.15 8.77 0.16
CA TRP A 39 -1.21 9.40 -1.15
C TRP A 39 -0.87 10.91 -1.10
N PHE A 40 -1.24 11.61 -0.03
CA PHE A 40 -0.92 13.03 0.13
C PHE A 40 0.59 13.27 0.31
N GLU A 41 1.30 12.33 0.91
CA GLU A 41 2.75 12.38 1.06
C GLU A 41 3.44 12.32 -0.32
N ALA A 42 3.03 11.37 -1.16
CA ALA A 42 3.52 11.25 -2.54
C ALA A 42 3.14 12.46 -3.40
N PHE A 43 1.93 12.99 -3.22
CA PHE A 43 1.49 14.20 -3.90
C PHE A 43 2.37 15.41 -3.54
N LEU A 44 2.62 15.63 -2.24
CA LEU A 44 3.49 16.70 -1.77
C LEU A 44 4.91 16.55 -2.33
N ALA A 45 5.47 15.34 -2.28
CA ALA A 45 6.78 15.06 -2.83
C ALA A 45 6.84 15.33 -4.34
N LYS A 46 5.81 14.96 -5.10
CA LYS A 46 5.74 15.28 -6.54
C LYS A 46 5.64 16.77 -6.82
N VAL A 47 4.86 17.52 -6.05
CA VAL A 47 4.79 18.98 -6.17
C VAL A 47 6.16 19.62 -5.96
N LEU A 48 6.95 19.13 -4.99
CA LEU A 48 8.30 19.62 -4.71
C LEU A 48 9.30 19.27 -5.83
N VAL A 49 9.15 18.11 -6.49
CA VAL A 49 10.07 17.64 -7.54
C VAL A 49 9.80 18.26 -8.91
N ILE A 50 8.55 18.56 -9.26
CA ILE A 50 8.17 19.07 -10.58
C ILE A 50 9.00 20.29 -11.05
N PRO A 51 9.27 21.33 -10.23
CA PRO A 51 10.09 22.46 -10.63
C PRO A 51 11.50 22.06 -11.11
N TYR A 52 12.07 21.01 -10.52
CA TYR A 52 13.38 20.46 -10.88
C TYR A 52 13.29 19.58 -12.14
N GLN A 53 12.19 18.85 -12.33
CA GLN A 53 11.96 18.02 -13.52
C GLN A 53 11.63 18.82 -14.78
N VAL A 54 10.96 19.97 -14.65
CA VAL A 54 10.67 20.88 -15.77
C VAL A 54 11.91 21.72 -16.12
N GLY A 55 12.91 21.76 -15.24
CA GLY A 55 14.12 22.55 -15.41
C GLY A 55 13.94 24.04 -15.06
N PHE A 56 12.87 24.39 -14.33
CA PHE A 56 12.66 25.74 -13.81
C PHE A 56 13.64 26.07 -12.68
N LEU A 57 13.89 25.10 -11.79
CA LEU A 57 14.94 25.17 -10.78
C LEU A 57 16.07 24.20 -11.14
N LYS A 58 17.31 24.68 -11.05
CA LYS A 58 18.52 23.87 -11.25
C LYS A 58 19.36 23.92 -9.99
N ILE A 59 19.91 22.76 -9.61
CA ILE A 59 20.77 22.62 -8.42
C ILE A 59 22.24 22.83 -8.80
N ASP A 60 22.59 22.57 -10.07
CA ASP A 60 23.91 22.77 -10.65
C ASP A 60 23.80 23.33 -12.07
N ASP A 61 24.89 23.87 -12.62
CA ASP A 61 24.99 24.38 -14.01
C ASP A 61 24.93 23.26 -15.08
N SER A 62 24.72 22.01 -14.64
CA SER A 62 24.58 20.88 -15.53
C SER A 62 23.33 21.01 -16.41
N LYS A 63 23.49 20.64 -17.69
CA LYS A 63 22.42 20.70 -18.70
C LYS A 63 21.41 19.56 -18.60
N THR A 64 21.57 18.64 -17.64
CA THR A 64 20.79 17.40 -17.57
C THR A 64 19.51 17.61 -16.76
N VAL A 65 18.39 17.18 -17.33
CA VAL A 65 17.09 17.20 -16.66
C VAL A 65 16.99 15.99 -15.73
N TYR A 66 16.62 16.21 -14.47
CA TYR A 66 16.54 15.15 -13.45
C TYR A 66 15.29 14.26 -13.64
N ILE A 67 15.32 13.35 -14.62
CA ILE A 67 14.19 12.47 -14.96
C ILE A 67 14.42 11.01 -14.54
N SER A 68 15.68 10.61 -14.27
CA SER A 68 15.99 9.21 -13.97
C SER A 68 15.43 8.77 -12.61
N TRP A 69 14.82 7.58 -12.58
CA TRP A 69 14.25 6.97 -11.36
C TRP A 69 15.29 6.21 -10.53
N TRP A 70 16.34 5.70 -11.19
CA TRP A 70 17.48 5.02 -10.60
C TRP A 70 18.57 4.87 -11.67
N THR A 71 19.84 4.95 -11.29
CA THR A 71 20.99 4.64 -12.16
C THR A 71 22.02 3.84 -11.38
N SER A 72 22.68 2.89 -12.05
CA SER A 72 23.85 2.18 -11.50
C SER A 72 25.16 2.90 -11.80
N GLU A 73 25.16 3.83 -12.75
CA GLU A 73 26.36 4.51 -13.22
C GLU A 73 26.69 5.67 -12.29
N ILE A 74 27.86 5.62 -11.67
CA ILE A 74 28.31 6.65 -10.71
C ILE A 74 28.44 8.01 -11.39
N ASP A 75 28.80 8.02 -12.67
CA ASP A 75 28.99 9.24 -13.47
C ASP A 75 27.69 9.98 -13.80
N GLU A 76 26.55 9.26 -13.78
CA GLU A 76 25.21 9.84 -13.93
C GLU A 76 24.59 10.24 -12.58
N MET A 77 25.19 9.83 -11.46
CA MET A 77 24.71 10.19 -10.12
C MET A 77 25.04 11.65 -9.80
N ILE A 78 24.12 12.30 -9.11
CA ILE A 78 24.32 13.68 -8.66
C ILE A 78 25.40 13.67 -7.58
N HIS A 79 26.58 14.22 -7.91
CA HIS A 79 27.65 14.35 -6.94
C HIS A 79 27.31 15.47 -5.94
N VAL A 80 27.07 15.09 -4.68
CA VAL A 80 26.65 16.02 -3.63
C VAL A 80 27.88 16.63 -2.96
N SER A 81 28.13 17.93 -3.18
CA SER A 81 29.14 18.68 -2.44
C SER A 81 28.66 19.08 -1.04
N ASN A 82 27.38 19.46 -0.91
CA ASN A 82 26.73 19.85 0.34
C ASN A 82 25.32 19.28 0.47
N PHE A 83 25.01 18.68 1.62
CA PHE A 83 23.70 18.06 1.89
C PHE A 83 22.55 19.08 1.83
N PHE A 84 22.76 20.30 2.32
CA PHE A 84 21.71 21.33 2.32
C PHE A 84 21.30 21.79 0.92
N THR A 85 22.23 21.73 -0.04
CA THR A 85 21.96 22.12 -1.44
C THR A 85 21.11 21.07 -2.16
N ILE A 86 21.29 19.78 -1.84
CA ILE A 86 20.51 18.68 -2.43
C ILE A 86 19.21 18.39 -1.67
N LEU A 87 19.05 18.90 -0.45
CA LEU A 87 17.90 18.65 0.41
C LEU A 87 16.53 18.81 -0.31
N PRO A 88 16.31 19.82 -1.17
CA PRO A 88 15.07 19.99 -1.91
C PRO A 88 14.76 18.86 -2.90
N LEU A 89 15.75 18.08 -3.33
CA LEU A 89 15.58 16.90 -4.20
C LEU A 89 15.63 15.60 -3.40
N PHE A 90 16.48 15.54 -2.37
CA PHE A 90 16.64 14.38 -1.50
C PHE A 90 15.36 14.09 -0.70
N LEU A 91 14.78 15.10 -0.04
CA LEU A 91 13.60 14.90 0.81
C LEU A 91 12.40 14.39 0.00
N PRO A 92 12.05 14.97 -1.16
CA PRO A 92 10.98 14.40 -1.98
C PRO A 92 11.30 13.02 -2.55
N GLY A 93 12.56 12.75 -2.93
CA GLY A 93 12.99 11.42 -3.35
C GLY A 93 12.75 10.38 -2.26
N LEU A 94 13.11 10.71 -1.00
CA LEU A 94 12.86 9.87 0.16
C LEU A 94 11.37 9.61 0.37
N LEU A 95 10.54 10.65 0.32
CA LEU A 95 9.08 10.53 0.50
C LEU A 95 8.42 9.70 -0.61
N ILE A 96 8.88 9.83 -1.87
CA ILE A 96 8.39 9.01 -2.99
C ILE A 96 8.69 7.54 -2.74
N TRP A 97 9.94 7.21 -2.38
CA TRP A 97 10.32 5.82 -2.10
C TRP A 97 9.64 5.27 -0.86
N HIS A 98 9.50 6.08 0.20
CA HIS A 98 8.76 5.72 1.40
C HIS A 98 7.30 5.39 1.09
N TYR A 99 6.64 6.19 0.25
CA TYR A 99 5.29 5.90 -0.24
C TYR A 99 5.22 4.57 -1.01
N VAL A 100 6.14 4.33 -1.95
CA VAL A 100 6.16 3.10 -2.77
C VAL A 100 6.25 1.87 -1.87
N TYR A 101 7.22 1.82 -0.95
CA TYR A 101 7.36 0.68 -0.04
C TYR A 101 6.19 0.56 0.93
N SER A 102 5.68 1.69 1.44
CA SER A 102 4.53 1.68 2.35
C SER A 102 3.27 1.11 1.71
N MET A 103 3.07 1.30 0.39
CA MET A 103 1.95 0.71 -0.34
C MET A 103 2.05 -0.82 -0.40
N PHE A 104 3.20 -1.37 -0.79
CA PHE A 104 3.38 -2.83 -0.90
C PHE A 104 3.32 -3.53 0.46
N ILE A 105 4.01 -2.97 1.47
CA ILE A 105 3.98 -3.51 2.83
C ILE A 105 2.58 -3.32 3.43
N GLY A 106 1.94 -2.18 3.19
CA GLY A 106 0.60 -1.85 3.68
C GLY A 106 -0.47 -2.83 3.25
N VAL A 107 -0.55 -3.15 1.95
CA VAL A 107 -1.49 -4.15 1.44
C VAL A 107 -1.21 -5.55 2.02
N THR A 108 0.07 -5.86 2.26
CA THR A 108 0.48 -7.09 2.96
C THR A 108 -0.01 -7.10 4.41
N CYS A 109 0.14 -6.00 5.15
CA CYS A 109 -0.36 -5.84 6.52
C CYS A 109 -1.89 -5.94 6.61
N VAL A 110 -2.62 -5.42 5.62
CA VAL A 110 -4.08 -5.63 5.51
C VAL A 110 -4.41 -7.11 5.37
N SER A 111 -3.67 -7.83 4.53
CA SER A 111 -3.85 -9.28 4.37
C SER A 111 -3.53 -10.05 5.67
N ILE A 112 -2.51 -9.63 6.41
CA ILE A 112 -2.16 -10.17 7.72
C ILE A 112 -3.28 -9.90 8.73
N GLU A 113 -3.83 -8.68 8.79
CA GLU A 113 -4.97 -8.35 9.67
C GLU A 113 -6.16 -9.28 9.42
N ARG A 114 -6.45 -9.58 8.15
CA ARG A 114 -7.52 -10.53 7.80
C ARG A 114 -7.26 -11.96 8.26
N VAL A 115 -6.01 -12.41 8.17
CA VAL A 115 -5.61 -13.73 8.69
C VAL A 115 -5.75 -13.76 10.21
N LEU A 116 -5.30 -12.72 10.91
CA LEU A 116 -5.42 -12.62 12.37
C LEU A 116 -6.87 -12.58 12.82
N ALA A 117 -7.73 -11.80 12.15
CA ALA A 117 -9.15 -11.73 12.47
C ALA A 117 -9.86 -13.09 12.26
N THR A 118 -9.48 -13.83 11.22
CA THR A 118 -10.03 -15.18 10.96
C THR A 118 -9.54 -16.20 11.99
N TYR A 119 -8.27 -16.13 12.37
CA TYR A 119 -7.69 -17.05 13.36
C TYR A 119 -8.23 -16.79 14.77
N TYR A 120 -8.41 -15.53 15.16
CA TYR A 120 -8.88 -15.12 16.48
C TYR A 120 -10.36 -14.76 16.53
N ILE A 121 -11.20 -15.32 15.65
CA ILE A 121 -12.60 -14.88 15.47
C ILE A 121 -13.40 -14.77 16.78
N ARG A 122 -13.28 -15.78 17.67
CA ARG A 122 -13.97 -15.83 18.97
C ARG A 122 -13.59 -14.70 19.91
N ASP A 123 -12.33 -14.29 19.88
CA ASP A 123 -11.79 -13.24 20.75
C ASP A 123 -11.88 -11.86 20.10
N TYR A 124 -11.94 -11.79 18.77
CA TYR A 124 -12.02 -10.55 18.00
C TYR A 124 -13.39 -9.86 18.16
N GLU A 125 -14.47 -10.65 18.28
CA GLU A 125 -15.83 -10.13 18.51
C GLU A 125 -16.04 -9.60 19.94
N ARG A 126 -15.29 -10.12 20.92
CA ARG A 126 -15.49 -9.81 22.34
C ARG A 126 -14.83 -8.50 22.78
N THR A 127 -13.73 -8.10 22.13
CA THR A 127 -12.99 -6.88 22.52
C THR A 127 -12.43 -6.15 21.29
N PRO A 128 -12.72 -4.84 21.11
CA PRO A 128 -12.14 -4.07 20.02
C PRO A 128 -10.65 -3.81 20.27
N ARG A 129 -9.77 -4.54 19.56
CA ARG A 129 -8.31 -4.44 19.70
C ARG A 129 -7.69 -3.45 18.71
N THR A 130 -8.00 -2.16 18.84
CA THR A 130 -7.52 -1.08 17.95
C THR A 130 -6.00 -0.98 17.83
N HIS A 131 -5.27 -1.42 18.87
CA HIS A 131 -3.81 -1.48 18.88
C HIS A 131 -3.22 -2.42 17.83
N ILE A 132 -3.93 -3.45 17.37
CA ILE A 132 -3.44 -4.35 16.32
C ILE A 132 -3.33 -3.60 14.99
N GLY A 133 -4.39 -2.88 14.61
CA GLY A 133 -4.40 -2.07 13.39
C GLY A 133 -3.37 -0.94 13.44
N MET A 134 -3.28 -0.24 14.58
CA MET A 134 -2.28 0.82 14.77
C MET A 134 -0.84 0.28 14.79
N GLY A 135 -0.60 -0.86 15.43
CA GLY A 135 0.71 -1.50 15.46
C GLY A 135 1.16 -1.97 14.08
N LEU A 136 0.25 -2.55 13.29
CA LEU A 136 0.52 -2.88 11.89
C LEU A 136 0.82 -1.64 11.06
N LEU A 137 0.05 -0.56 11.20
CA LEU A 137 0.31 0.69 10.49
C LEU A 137 1.68 1.29 10.87
N CYS A 138 2.03 1.26 12.15
CA CYS A 138 3.34 1.68 12.63
C CYS A 138 4.45 0.82 12.02
N SER A 139 4.27 -0.50 11.96
CA SER A 139 5.24 -1.41 11.35
C SER A 139 5.48 -1.13 9.87
N VAL A 140 4.43 -0.74 9.12
CA VAL A 140 4.57 -0.33 7.71
C VAL A 140 5.60 0.80 7.59
N HIS A 141 5.42 1.86 8.37
CA HIS A 141 6.30 3.04 8.35
C HIS A 141 7.69 2.77 8.91
N CYS A 142 7.79 1.99 9.99
CA CYS A 142 9.07 1.62 10.58
C CYS A 142 9.95 0.79 9.63
N ILE A 143 9.34 0.02 8.72
CA ILE A 143 10.07 -0.77 7.72
C ILE A 143 10.30 0.05 6.44
N SER A 144 9.28 0.74 5.94
CA SER A 144 9.38 1.45 4.66
C SER A 144 10.36 2.63 4.70
N PHE A 145 10.47 3.33 5.84
CA PHE A 145 11.31 4.52 5.94
C PHE A 145 12.81 4.21 5.86
N PRO A 146 13.36 3.22 6.61
CA PRO A 146 14.74 2.76 6.41
C PRO A 146 15.01 2.26 5.00
N PHE A 147 14.08 1.49 4.40
CA PHE A 147 14.24 0.99 3.02
C PHE A 147 14.31 2.14 2.01
N ALA A 148 13.45 3.15 2.15
CA ALA A 148 13.50 4.35 1.32
C ALA A 148 14.82 5.10 1.45
N TYR A 149 15.33 5.25 2.68
CA TYR A 149 16.64 5.87 2.92
C TYR A 149 17.78 5.09 2.27
N LEU A 150 17.78 3.77 2.39
CA LEU A 150 18.80 2.91 1.76
C LEU A 150 18.76 3.01 0.24
N MET A 151 17.57 3.08 -0.36
CA MET A 151 17.39 3.24 -1.81
C MET A 151 17.90 4.57 -2.34
N VAL A 152 17.51 5.68 -1.72
CA VAL A 152 17.91 7.02 -2.17
C VAL A 152 19.43 7.20 -2.09
N ASN A 153 20.07 6.58 -1.11
CA ASN A 153 21.53 6.60 -0.96
C ASN A 153 22.24 5.49 -1.75
N ASN A 154 21.54 4.76 -2.62
CA ASN A 154 22.05 3.63 -3.41
C ASN A 154 22.85 2.62 -2.57
N ARG A 155 22.46 2.39 -1.31
CA ARG A 155 23.11 1.46 -0.38
C ARG A 155 22.67 0.02 -0.57
N ILE A 156 21.53 -0.17 -1.23
CA ILE A 156 21.01 -1.47 -1.63
C ILE A 156 20.83 -1.50 -3.15
N PRO A 157 21.16 -2.62 -3.82
CA PRO A 157 20.93 -2.77 -5.24
C PRO A 157 19.42 -2.80 -5.52
N PHE A 158 19.02 -2.20 -6.64
CA PHE A 158 17.63 -2.11 -7.06
C PHE A 158 16.92 -3.47 -7.08
N ILE A 159 17.63 -4.53 -7.50
CA ILE A 159 17.11 -5.90 -7.59
C ILE A 159 16.61 -6.42 -6.24
N ILE A 160 17.34 -6.17 -5.15
CA ILE A 160 16.94 -6.64 -3.81
C ILE A 160 15.68 -5.90 -3.36
N ALA A 161 15.64 -4.59 -3.59
CA ALA A 161 14.52 -3.76 -3.17
C ALA A 161 13.24 -4.07 -3.96
N ASP A 162 13.37 -4.32 -5.26
CA ASP A 162 12.28 -4.76 -6.13
C ASP A 162 11.79 -6.17 -5.77
N SER A 163 12.71 -7.10 -5.51
CA SER A 163 12.39 -8.47 -5.09
C SER A 163 11.51 -8.49 -3.83
N PHE A 164 11.78 -7.60 -2.86
CA PHE A 164 10.96 -7.48 -1.66
C PHE A 164 9.51 -7.06 -1.97
N CYS A 165 9.33 -6.10 -2.90
CA CYS A 165 8.00 -5.71 -3.38
C CYS A 165 7.28 -6.86 -4.07
N ILE A 166 7.99 -7.63 -4.91
CA ILE A 166 7.43 -8.80 -5.60
C ILE A 166 6.95 -9.84 -4.58
N ILE A 167 7.73 -10.13 -3.54
CA ILE A 167 7.34 -11.06 -2.47
C ILE A 167 6.05 -10.61 -1.79
N CYS A 168 5.91 -9.32 -1.48
CA CYS A 168 4.69 -8.74 -0.90
C CYS A 168 3.48 -8.97 -1.82
N VAL A 169 3.62 -8.69 -3.12
CA VAL A 169 2.55 -8.89 -4.11
C VAL A 169 2.17 -10.37 -4.23
N VAL A 170 3.15 -11.27 -4.32
CA VAL A 170 2.91 -12.71 -4.41
C VAL A 170 2.14 -13.21 -3.19
N PHE A 171 2.52 -12.79 -1.98
CA PHE A 171 1.80 -13.13 -0.76
C PHE A 171 0.33 -12.70 -0.81
N VAL A 172 0.05 -11.47 -1.22
CA VAL A 172 -1.31 -10.92 -1.36
C VAL A 172 -2.10 -11.70 -2.41
N CYS A 173 -1.50 -12.00 -3.57
CA CYS A 173 -2.12 -12.77 -4.64
C CYS A 173 -2.50 -14.18 -4.18
N VAL A 174 -1.58 -14.90 -3.53
CA VAL A 174 -1.85 -16.25 -3.01
C VAL A 174 -3.00 -16.23 -2.00
N LYS A 175 -3.04 -15.23 -1.12
CA LYS A 175 -4.15 -15.07 -0.15
C LYS A 175 -5.47 -14.77 -0.83
N SER A 176 -5.46 -13.89 -1.83
CA SER A 176 -6.65 -13.52 -2.60
C SER A 176 -7.21 -14.70 -3.38
N ILE A 177 -6.35 -15.47 -4.05
CA ILE A 177 -6.74 -16.70 -4.78
C ILE A 177 -7.30 -17.75 -3.82
N THR A 178 -6.65 -17.96 -2.68
CA THR A 178 -7.11 -18.93 -1.66
C THR A 178 -8.48 -18.54 -1.11
N HIS A 179 -8.72 -17.24 -0.87
CA HIS A 179 -10.01 -16.72 -0.43
C HIS A 179 -11.09 -16.96 -1.49
N LEU A 180 -10.82 -16.61 -2.75
CA LEU A 180 -11.74 -16.84 -3.87
C LEU A 180 -12.09 -18.32 -4.03
N TYR A 181 -11.09 -19.19 -3.98
CA TYR A 181 -11.29 -20.64 -4.06
C TYR A 181 -12.19 -21.15 -2.94
N ARG A 182 -11.96 -20.70 -1.70
CA ARG A 182 -12.81 -21.06 -0.55
C ARG A 182 -14.24 -20.56 -0.69
N SER A 183 -14.44 -19.33 -1.15
CA SER A 183 -15.77 -18.76 -1.39
C SER A 183 -16.53 -19.50 -2.48
N ASN A 184 -15.84 -19.90 -3.56
CA ASN A 184 -16.44 -20.69 -4.64
C ASN A 184 -16.90 -22.06 -4.14
N ILE A 185 -16.09 -22.76 -3.35
CA ILE A 185 -16.47 -24.04 -2.73
C ILE A 185 -17.68 -23.90 -1.81
N GLN A 186 -17.76 -22.82 -1.02
CA GLN A 186 -18.91 -22.58 -0.15
C GLN A 186 -20.19 -22.35 -0.95
N CYS A 187 -20.10 -21.63 -2.07
CA CYS A 187 -21.25 -21.41 -2.95
C CYS A 187 -21.71 -22.73 -3.60
N SER A 188 -20.79 -23.57 -4.09
CA SER A 188 -21.16 -24.86 -4.69
C SER A 188 -21.84 -25.79 -3.69
N PHE A 189 -21.36 -25.87 -2.45
CA PHE A 189 -22.03 -26.65 -1.40
C PHE A 189 -23.43 -26.11 -1.03
N MET A 190 -23.61 -24.79 -1.10
CA MET A 190 -24.93 -24.17 -0.86
C MET A 190 -25.90 -24.53 -2.00
N GLU A 191 -25.45 -24.47 -3.25
CA GLU A 191 -26.26 -24.87 -4.42
C GLU A 191 -26.67 -26.35 -4.35
N GLU A 192 -25.75 -27.25 -4.01
CA GLU A 192 -26.06 -28.67 -3.83
C GLU A 192 -27.11 -28.90 -2.72
N ARG A 193 -27.00 -28.21 -1.58
CA ARG A 193 -28.00 -28.32 -0.50
C ARG A 193 -29.37 -27.81 -0.90
N VAL A 194 -29.42 -26.69 -1.63
CA VAL A 194 -30.70 -26.14 -2.14
C VAL A 194 -31.33 -27.11 -3.13
N TYR A 195 -30.54 -27.71 -4.01
CA TYR A 195 -31.04 -28.72 -4.96
C TYR A 195 -31.63 -29.94 -4.24
N GLN A 196 -30.94 -30.48 -3.23
CA GLN A 196 -31.44 -31.62 -2.43
C GLN A 196 -32.76 -31.29 -1.71
N MET A 197 -32.88 -30.09 -1.11
CA MET A 197 -34.11 -29.65 -0.44
C MET A 197 -35.30 -29.56 -1.41
N VAL A 198 -35.08 -29.10 -2.65
CA VAL A 198 -36.14 -29.05 -3.68
C VAL A 198 -36.55 -30.45 -4.11
N THR A 199 -35.59 -31.37 -4.33
CA THR A 199 -35.91 -32.74 -4.75
C THR A 199 -36.60 -33.58 -3.67
N ASP A 200 -36.27 -33.38 -2.40
CA ASP A 200 -36.92 -34.09 -1.28
C ASP A 200 -38.32 -33.54 -0.99
N GLY A 201 -38.53 -32.23 -1.16
CA GLY A 201 -39.87 -31.61 -1.10
C GLY A 201 -40.82 -32.16 -2.16
N GLN A 202 -40.34 -32.41 -3.38
CA GLN A 202 -41.18 -33.01 -4.43
C GLN A 202 -41.48 -34.51 -4.23
N LYS A 203 -40.70 -35.22 -3.40
CA LYS A 203 -40.98 -36.63 -3.05
C LYS A 203 -41.99 -36.79 -1.93
N THR A 204 -42.21 -35.77 -1.10
CA THR A 204 -43.13 -35.82 0.05
C THR A 204 -44.56 -35.39 -0.29
N GLU A 205 -44.78 -34.80 -1.46
CA GLU A 205 -46.12 -34.45 -2.00
C GLU A 205 -46.76 -35.55 -2.89
N LYS A 206 -46.13 -36.73 -3.03
CA LYS A 206 -46.69 -37.91 -3.74
C LYS A 206 -46.95 -39.05 -2.78
#